data_AF-A0A0Q0WNU1-F1
#
_entry.id   AF-A0A0Q0WNU1-F1
#
_cell.length_a   1.000
_cell.length_b   1.000
_cell.length_c   1.000
_cell.angle_alpha   90.00
_cell.angle_beta   90.00
_cell.angle_gamma   90.00
#
_symmetry.space_group_name_H-M   'P 1'
#
loop_
_entity.id
_entity.type
_entity.pdbx_description
1 polymer ?
#
loop_
_entity_poly.entity_id
_entity_poly.type
_entity_poly.pdbx_seq_one_letter_code
_entity_poly.pdbx_strand_id
1 'polypeptide(L)'
;MYKQIIFIIVLLVNQLIDAQENVNKLPVYNKTEMIGSLYTHTTLKECDGCYVLDKIKIFNKVIVVKSEARIIGIEGKSQFEKLYTVEHIQKGKNIIITFNNTMNSTSNKIYIKKIQGQLIICKQFSYSNSSVSIKIGENDYSNYPSNFICSQNISKKIINDTLDIKDLFKYKESKECFHCPNKYSLDECIIMKNSNQKFKWD
;
A
#
# COMPACT_ATOMS: atom_id res chain seq x y z
N MET A 1 -11.08 -47.63 30.53
CA MET A 1 -11.40 -46.18 30.57
C MET A 1 -10.35 -45.30 29.89
N TYR A 2 -9.05 -45.63 29.92
CA TYR A 2 -7.98 -44.82 29.29
C TYR A 2 -8.10 -44.70 27.76
N LYS A 3 -8.51 -45.77 27.05
CA LYS A 3 -8.64 -45.77 25.58
C LYS A 3 -9.78 -44.88 25.04
N GLN A 4 -10.87 -44.70 25.79
CA GLN A 4 -11.97 -43.80 25.41
C GLN A 4 -11.60 -42.32 25.60
N ILE A 5 -10.79 -42.01 26.61
CA ILE A 5 -10.29 -40.65 26.87
C ILE A 5 -9.33 -40.20 25.75
N ILE A 6 -8.44 -41.09 25.27
CA ILE A 6 -7.53 -40.80 24.16
C ILE A 6 -8.31 -40.49 22.87
N PHE A 7 -9.39 -41.23 22.60
CA PHE A 7 -10.20 -41.02 21.39
C PHE A 7 -10.91 -39.66 21.39
N ILE A 8 -11.39 -39.22 22.56
CA ILE A 8 -12.03 -37.91 22.73
C ILE A 8 -11.01 -36.77 22.56
N ILE A 9 -9.77 -36.95 23.05
CA ILE A 9 -8.71 -35.96 22.90
C ILE A 9 -8.30 -35.81 21.43
N VAL A 10 -8.15 -36.90 20.66
CA VAL A 10 -7.79 -36.84 19.24
C VAL A 10 -8.89 -36.17 18.39
N LEU A 11 -10.17 -36.41 18.71
CA LEU A 11 -11.30 -35.75 18.05
C LEU A 11 -11.36 -34.24 18.33
N LEU A 12 -11.08 -33.82 19.57
CA LEU A 12 -11.05 -32.41 19.95
C LEU A 12 -9.85 -31.66 19.33
N VAL A 13 -8.70 -32.31 19.19
CA VAL A 13 -7.51 -31.71 18.56
C VAL A 13 -7.74 -31.49 17.07
N ASN A 14 -8.39 -32.42 16.35
CA ASN A 14 -8.72 -32.22 14.94
C ASN A 14 -9.73 -31.08 14.73
N GLN A 15 -10.74 -30.94 15.60
CA GLN A 15 -11.69 -29.81 15.51
C GLN A 15 -11.05 -28.45 15.80
N LEU A 16 -9.99 -28.41 16.62
CA LEU A 16 -9.22 -27.18 16.91
C LEU A 16 -8.33 -26.78 15.73
N ILE A 17 -7.79 -27.74 14.97
CA ILE A 17 -6.92 -27.47 13.80
C ILE A 17 -7.74 -26.87 12.65
N ASP A 18 -8.93 -27.42 12.35
CA ASP A 18 -9.82 -26.91 11.30
C ASP A 18 -10.43 -25.54 11.64
N ALA A 19 -10.65 -25.28 12.93
CA ALA A 19 -11.08 -23.96 13.38
C ALA A 19 -9.99 -22.90 13.11
N GLN A 20 -8.71 -23.26 13.24
CA GLN A 20 -7.57 -22.34 13.15
C GLN A 20 -7.25 -21.89 11.70
N GLU A 21 -7.51 -22.72 10.68
CA GLU A 21 -7.31 -22.36 9.26
C GLU A 21 -8.30 -21.31 8.74
N ASN A 22 -9.47 -21.17 9.39
CA ASN A 22 -10.49 -20.18 9.05
C ASN A 22 -10.45 -18.91 9.92
N VAL A 23 -9.53 -18.82 10.88
CA VAL A 23 -9.37 -17.61 11.71
C VAL A 23 -8.64 -16.54 10.91
N ASN A 24 -9.40 -15.54 10.44
CA ASN A 24 -8.94 -14.24 9.94
C ASN A 24 -8.49 -14.13 8.46
N LYS A 25 -9.19 -14.75 7.52
CA LYS A 25 -9.04 -14.33 6.11
C LYS A 25 -9.80 -13.02 5.89
N LEU A 26 -9.13 -12.01 5.36
CA LEU A 26 -9.68 -10.67 5.18
C LEU A 26 -10.74 -10.68 4.05
N PRO A 27 -11.97 -10.20 4.28
CA PRO A 27 -13.02 -10.23 3.27
C PRO A 27 -12.69 -9.30 2.09
N VAL A 28 -13.04 -9.77 0.89
CA VAL A 28 -12.93 -9.03 -0.37
C VAL A 28 -14.33 -8.62 -0.80
N TYR A 29 -14.47 -7.35 -1.16
CA TYR A 29 -15.73 -6.74 -1.55
C TYR A 29 -15.72 -6.29 -2.99
N ASN A 30 -16.87 -6.36 -3.65
CA ASN A 30 -17.17 -5.63 -4.87
C ASN A 30 -18.41 -4.77 -4.62
N LYS A 31 -18.30 -3.45 -4.86
CA LYS A 31 -19.30 -2.45 -4.44
C LYS A 31 -19.57 -2.56 -2.94
N THR A 32 -20.65 -3.24 -2.53
CA THR A 32 -21.07 -3.42 -1.13
C THR A 32 -21.16 -4.90 -0.73
N GLU A 33 -20.98 -5.82 -1.67
CA GLU A 33 -21.16 -7.25 -1.45
C GLU A 33 -19.80 -7.92 -1.17
N MET A 34 -19.77 -8.82 -0.20
CA MET A 34 -18.62 -9.69 0.04
C MET A 34 -18.63 -10.81 -1.01
N ILE A 35 -17.55 -10.90 -1.78
CA ILE A 35 -17.42 -11.86 -2.91
C ILE A 35 -16.40 -12.97 -2.64
N GLY A 36 -15.77 -12.95 -1.47
CA GLY A 36 -14.77 -13.94 -1.05
C GLY A 36 -13.86 -13.40 0.03
N SER A 37 -12.72 -14.05 0.22
CA SER A 37 -11.67 -13.61 1.15
C SER A 37 -10.31 -13.63 0.48
N LEU A 38 -9.35 -12.89 1.03
CA LEU A 38 -7.96 -12.95 0.56
C LEU A 38 -7.39 -14.36 0.72
N TYR A 39 -6.56 -14.74 -0.25
CA TYR A 39 -5.85 -16.02 -0.28
C TYR A 39 -6.77 -17.25 -0.23
N THR A 40 -8.06 -17.06 -0.58
CA THR A 40 -8.98 -18.16 -0.86
C THR A 40 -9.19 -18.31 -2.35
N HIS A 41 -9.39 -19.56 -2.77
CA HIS A 41 -9.76 -19.88 -4.14
C HIS A 41 -11.02 -19.12 -4.58
N THR A 42 -11.05 -18.68 -5.83
CA THR A 42 -12.19 -18.03 -6.46
C THR A 42 -12.39 -18.54 -7.89
N THR A 43 -13.64 -18.59 -8.32
CA THR A 43 -14.03 -18.90 -9.71
C THR A 43 -14.15 -17.65 -10.59
N LEU A 44 -14.05 -16.46 -9.99
CA LEU A 44 -14.08 -15.19 -10.73
C LEU A 44 -12.82 -15.05 -11.60
N LYS A 45 -13.00 -14.59 -12.84
CA LYS A 45 -11.90 -14.35 -13.80
C LYS A 45 -11.29 -12.96 -13.64
N GLU A 46 -12.14 -11.97 -13.37
CA GLU A 46 -11.75 -10.57 -13.25
C GLU A 46 -12.50 -9.93 -12.06
N CYS A 47 -11.92 -8.85 -11.53
CA CYS A 47 -12.44 -8.19 -10.34
C CYS A 47 -12.20 -6.68 -10.39
N ASP A 48 -12.89 -6.03 -11.31
CA ASP A 48 -12.79 -4.59 -11.48
C ASP A 48 -13.42 -3.86 -10.29
N GLY A 49 -12.59 -3.12 -9.56
CA GLY A 49 -13.03 -2.35 -8.40
C GLY A 49 -13.15 -3.13 -7.10
N CYS A 50 -12.62 -4.36 -7.06
CA CYS A 50 -12.59 -5.13 -5.83
C CYS A 50 -11.63 -4.53 -4.81
N TYR A 51 -12.00 -4.62 -3.54
CA TYR A 51 -11.24 -3.99 -2.47
C TYR A 51 -11.31 -4.80 -1.18
N VAL A 52 -10.37 -4.50 -0.28
CA VAL A 52 -10.33 -5.00 1.08
C VAL A 52 -10.35 -3.83 2.06
N LEU A 53 -10.72 -4.11 3.30
CA LEU A 53 -10.78 -3.14 4.40
C LEU A 53 -9.84 -3.55 5.52
N ASP A 54 -8.58 -3.12 5.42
CA ASP A 54 -7.58 -3.37 6.46
C ASP A 54 -7.77 -2.43 7.65
N LYS A 55 -7.50 -2.90 8.86
CA LYS A 55 -7.53 -2.08 10.07
C LYS A 55 -6.11 -1.85 10.58
N ILE A 56 -5.72 -0.60 10.73
CA ILE A 56 -4.43 -0.20 11.32
C ILE A 56 -4.66 0.68 12.53
N LYS A 57 -3.76 0.65 13.52
CA LYS A 57 -3.87 1.50 14.72
C LYS A 57 -2.85 2.62 14.65
N ILE A 58 -3.32 3.87 14.57
CA ILE A 58 -2.46 5.07 14.55
C ILE A 58 -2.93 6.04 15.65
N PHE A 59 -2.01 6.59 16.45
CA PHE A 59 -2.33 7.50 17.57
C PHE A 59 -3.46 7.01 18.50
N ASN A 60 -3.50 5.69 18.77
CA ASN A 60 -4.56 5.01 19.53
C ASN A 60 -5.96 5.03 18.92
N LYS A 61 -6.10 5.41 17.64
CA LYS A 61 -7.32 5.25 16.85
C LYS A 61 -7.16 4.11 15.86
N VAL A 62 -8.21 3.33 15.66
CA VAL A 62 -8.27 2.36 14.57
C VAL A 62 -8.71 3.09 13.32
N ILE A 63 -7.95 2.96 12.25
CA ILE A 63 -8.23 3.50 10.93
C ILE A 63 -8.47 2.35 9.97
N VAL A 64 -9.51 2.45 9.17
CA VAL A 64 -9.83 1.53 8.09
C VAL A 64 -9.13 2.00 6.82
N VAL A 65 -8.31 1.15 6.23
CA VAL A 65 -7.68 1.38 4.93
C VAL A 65 -8.42 0.58 3.89
N LYS A 66 -9.03 1.27 2.94
CA LYS A 66 -9.65 0.68 1.77
C LYS A 66 -8.64 0.66 0.62
N SER A 67 -8.21 -0.53 0.24
CA SER A 67 -7.22 -0.78 -0.80
C SER A 67 -7.73 -1.78 -1.82
N GLU A 68 -7.28 -1.66 -3.07
CA GLU A 68 -7.68 -2.58 -4.11
C GLU A 68 -7.20 -4.02 -3.85
N ALA A 69 -8.04 -4.96 -4.24
CA ALA A 69 -7.71 -6.36 -4.36
C ALA A 69 -7.74 -6.77 -5.83
N ARG A 70 -6.95 -7.79 -6.16
CA ARG A 70 -6.86 -8.37 -7.50
C ARG A 70 -7.03 -9.87 -7.43
N ILE A 71 -7.27 -10.48 -8.58
CA ILE A 71 -7.21 -11.92 -8.75
C ILE A 71 -5.86 -12.26 -9.36
N ILE A 72 -5.19 -13.27 -8.79
CA ILE A 72 -3.97 -13.85 -9.34
C ILE A 72 -4.15 -15.35 -9.56
N GLY A 73 -3.35 -15.90 -10.48
CA GLY A 73 -3.36 -17.33 -10.80
C GLY A 73 -3.95 -17.61 -12.18
N ILE A 74 -4.17 -18.89 -12.44
CA ILE A 74 -4.78 -19.40 -13.67
C ILE A 74 -6.20 -19.90 -13.38
N GLU A 75 -7.00 -20.08 -14.42
CA GLU A 75 -8.36 -20.60 -14.32
C GLU A 75 -8.40 -21.92 -13.51
N GLY A 76 -9.28 -22.00 -12.53
CA GLY A 76 -9.37 -23.16 -11.62
C GLY A 76 -8.36 -23.18 -10.47
N LYS A 77 -7.39 -22.25 -10.41
CA LYS A 77 -6.46 -22.03 -9.27
C LYS A 77 -6.30 -20.54 -8.93
N SER A 78 -7.32 -19.75 -9.23
CA SER A 78 -7.29 -18.30 -9.00
C SER A 78 -7.61 -17.98 -7.55
N GLN A 79 -7.01 -16.92 -7.02
CA GLN A 79 -7.27 -16.44 -5.67
C GLN A 79 -7.21 -14.93 -5.58
N PHE A 80 -7.86 -14.37 -4.56
CA PHE A 80 -7.75 -12.95 -4.27
C PHE A 80 -6.44 -12.61 -3.56
N GLU A 81 -5.82 -11.50 -3.96
CA GLU A 81 -4.62 -10.94 -3.33
C GLU A 81 -4.75 -9.42 -3.18
N LYS A 82 -4.04 -8.85 -2.20
CA LYS A 82 -3.91 -7.40 -2.04
C LYS A 82 -3.09 -6.80 -3.19
N LEU A 83 -3.55 -5.68 -3.72
CA LEU A 83 -2.72 -4.85 -4.61
C LEU A 83 -1.67 -4.04 -3.83
N TYR A 84 -1.94 -3.76 -2.55
CA TYR A 84 -1.04 -2.98 -1.70
C TYR A 84 -0.78 -3.68 -0.36
N THR A 85 0.49 -3.76 0.04
CA THR A 85 0.83 -3.95 1.47
C THR A 85 0.77 -2.60 2.18
N VAL A 86 0.35 -2.61 3.44
CA VAL A 86 0.16 -1.40 4.25
C VAL A 86 0.99 -1.50 5.51
N GLU A 87 1.92 -0.58 5.65
CA GLU A 87 2.82 -0.49 6.80
C GLU A 87 2.75 0.92 7.39
N HIS A 88 3.05 1.05 8.68
CA HIS A 88 3.14 2.37 9.28
C HIS A 88 4.26 2.45 10.32
N ILE A 89 4.89 3.62 10.38
CA ILE A 89 5.95 3.92 11.34
C ILE A 89 5.70 5.28 12.00
N GLN A 90 6.11 5.42 13.26
CA GLN A 90 6.17 6.71 13.93
C GLN A 90 7.51 7.38 13.59
N LYS A 91 7.49 8.59 13.02
CA LYS A 91 8.68 9.43 12.77
C LYS A 91 8.49 10.80 13.41
N GLY A 92 9.09 11.01 14.57
CA GLY A 92 8.90 12.22 15.37
C GLY A 92 7.43 12.40 15.78
N LYS A 93 6.82 13.55 15.45
CA LYS A 93 5.40 13.84 15.71
C LYS A 93 4.44 13.31 14.64
N ASN A 94 4.96 12.64 13.61
CA ASN A 94 4.18 12.15 12.48
C ASN A 94 4.05 10.63 12.52
N ILE A 95 2.93 10.11 12.04
CA ILE A 95 2.85 8.72 11.56
C ILE A 95 2.97 8.75 10.04
N ILE A 96 3.84 7.90 9.51
CA ILE A 96 3.97 7.69 8.08
C ILE A 96 3.29 6.36 7.78
N ILE A 97 2.29 6.37 6.89
CA ILE A 97 1.70 5.15 6.34
C ILE A 97 2.26 4.96 4.94
N THR A 98 2.81 3.78 4.68
CA THR A 98 3.36 3.36 3.39
C THR A 98 2.45 2.31 2.77
N PHE A 99 2.13 2.50 1.49
CA PHE A 99 1.38 1.59 0.63
C PHE A 99 2.32 1.12 -0.48
N ASN A 100 2.81 -0.12 -0.40
CA ASN A 100 3.70 -0.68 -1.42
C ASN A 100 2.86 -1.48 -2.41
N ASN A 101 2.92 -1.14 -3.69
CA ASN A 101 2.24 -1.91 -4.72
C ASN A 101 2.90 -3.29 -4.85
N THR A 102 2.11 -4.36 -4.85
CA THR A 102 2.63 -5.74 -4.90
C THR A 102 2.98 -6.19 -6.32
N MET A 103 2.63 -5.41 -7.35
CA MET A 103 2.90 -5.72 -8.76
C MET A 103 4.09 -5.00 -9.35
N ASN A 104 4.49 -3.87 -8.76
CA ASN A 104 5.52 -3.02 -9.33
C ASN A 104 6.28 -2.31 -8.20
N SER A 105 7.33 -1.57 -8.55
CA SER A 105 8.15 -0.84 -7.59
C SER A 105 7.53 0.49 -7.13
N THR A 106 6.23 0.71 -7.35
CA THR A 106 5.54 1.92 -6.89
C THR A 106 5.21 1.81 -5.42
N SER A 107 5.54 2.86 -4.69
CA SER A 107 5.25 2.99 -3.28
C SER A 107 4.70 4.37 -3.00
N ASN A 108 3.62 4.41 -2.23
CA ASN A 108 2.93 5.63 -1.87
C ASN A 108 3.02 5.83 -0.36
N LYS A 109 3.19 7.07 0.09
CA LYS A 109 3.28 7.42 1.51
C LYS A 109 2.37 8.59 1.83
N ILE A 110 1.74 8.53 2.99
CA ILE A 110 1.07 9.68 3.60
C ILE A 110 1.66 9.97 4.95
N TYR A 111 1.77 11.26 5.27
CA TYR A 111 2.23 11.74 6.55
C TYR A 111 1.04 12.28 7.32
N ILE A 112 0.80 11.74 8.52
CA ILE A 112 -0.33 12.07 9.36
C ILE A 112 0.18 12.72 10.64
N LYS A 113 -0.42 13.86 10.98
CA LYS A 113 -0.22 14.57 12.24
C LYS A 113 -1.50 14.57 13.06
N LYS A 114 -1.36 14.60 14.38
CA LYS A 114 -2.45 14.90 15.30
C LYS A 114 -2.41 16.39 15.67
N ILE A 115 -3.41 17.15 15.25
CA ILE A 115 -3.54 18.59 15.52
C ILE A 115 -4.88 18.80 16.21
N GLN A 116 -4.88 19.35 17.43
CA GLN A 116 -6.10 19.58 18.23
C GLN A 116 -7.03 18.35 18.31
N GLY A 117 -6.44 17.16 18.48
CA GLY A 117 -7.17 15.90 18.56
C GLY A 117 -7.62 15.31 17.22
N GLN A 118 -7.50 16.05 16.11
CA GLN A 118 -7.86 15.62 14.76
C GLN A 118 -6.66 15.02 14.03
N LEU A 119 -6.90 13.99 13.21
CA LEU A 119 -5.89 13.41 12.35
C LEU A 119 -5.90 14.13 11.00
N ILE A 120 -4.77 14.72 10.64
CA ILE A 120 -4.59 15.51 9.42
C ILE A 120 -3.49 14.86 8.58
N ILE A 121 -3.80 14.56 7.32
CA ILE A 121 -2.81 14.21 6.32
C ILE A 121 -2.15 15.51 5.88
N CYS A 122 -0.86 15.65 6.16
CA CYS A 122 -0.09 16.87 5.88
C CYS A 122 0.77 16.78 4.62
N LYS A 123 1.08 15.56 4.16
CA LYS A 123 1.88 15.33 2.96
C LYS A 123 1.52 14.01 2.32
N GLN A 124 1.48 14.01 0.99
CA GLN A 124 1.41 12.82 0.14
C GLN A 124 2.71 12.72 -0.64
N PHE A 125 3.12 11.49 -0.89
CA PHE A 125 4.37 11.18 -1.53
C PHE A 125 4.22 9.89 -2.32
N SER A 126 4.76 9.84 -3.52
CA SER A 126 4.76 8.65 -4.37
C SER A 126 6.13 8.52 -5.00
N TYR A 127 6.65 7.30 -5.08
CA TYR A 127 7.88 7.02 -5.81
C TYR A 127 7.77 5.69 -6.54
N SER A 128 8.40 5.63 -7.71
CA SER A 128 8.48 4.43 -8.54
C SER A 128 9.80 4.41 -9.32
N ASN A 129 10.26 3.22 -9.70
CA ASN A 129 11.37 3.14 -10.66
C ASN A 129 10.91 3.68 -12.02
N SER A 130 11.80 4.35 -12.73
CA SER A 130 11.58 4.95 -14.04
C SER A 130 12.90 5.03 -14.82
N SER A 131 12.84 5.49 -16.06
CA SER A 131 13.97 6.05 -16.77
C SER A 131 13.71 7.52 -17.10
N VAL A 132 14.76 8.26 -17.41
CA VAL A 132 14.67 9.62 -17.95
C VAL A 132 15.69 9.81 -19.05
N SER A 133 15.29 10.50 -20.12
CA SER A 133 16.19 10.92 -21.21
C SER A 133 16.76 12.30 -20.87
N ILE A 134 18.08 12.37 -20.73
CA ILE A 134 18.80 13.61 -20.45
C ILE A 134 19.55 14.04 -21.72
N LYS A 135 19.37 15.30 -22.11
CA LYS A 135 20.08 15.90 -23.24
C LYS A 135 21.56 16.06 -22.91
N ILE A 136 22.43 15.50 -23.73
CA ILE A 136 23.90 15.60 -23.61
C ILE A 136 24.54 16.40 -24.76
N GLY A 137 23.80 16.64 -25.84
CA GLY A 137 24.23 17.45 -26.98
C GLY A 137 23.05 17.92 -27.82
N GLU A 138 23.29 18.66 -28.90
CA GLU A 138 22.24 19.01 -29.85
C GLU A 138 21.73 17.74 -30.54
N ASN A 139 20.44 17.43 -30.36
CA ASN A 139 19.80 16.18 -30.79
C ASN A 139 20.40 14.88 -30.20
N ASP A 140 21.24 14.98 -29.17
CA ASP A 140 21.84 13.83 -28.49
C ASP A 140 21.31 13.68 -27.06
N TYR A 141 20.82 12.48 -26.74
CA TYR A 141 20.16 12.15 -25.49
C TYR A 141 20.65 10.80 -24.98
N SER A 142 20.89 10.72 -23.68
CA SER A 142 21.19 9.48 -22.99
C SER A 142 20.10 9.12 -22.00
N ASN A 143 19.78 7.82 -21.92
CA ASN A 143 18.76 7.29 -21.02
C ASN A 143 19.41 6.81 -19.73
N TYR A 144 18.92 7.31 -18.60
CA TYR A 144 19.42 6.94 -17.28
C TYR A 144 18.34 6.27 -16.42
N PRO A 145 18.69 5.23 -15.66
CA PRO A 145 17.78 4.68 -14.66
C PRO A 145 17.56 5.71 -13.53
N SER A 146 16.30 5.88 -13.14
CA SER A 146 15.89 6.91 -12.20
C SER A 146 14.74 6.45 -11.30
N ASN A 147 14.53 7.18 -10.22
CA ASN A 147 13.31 7.15 -9.44
C ASN A 147 12.46 8.34 -9.86
N PHE A 148 11.21 8.10 -10.23
CA PHE A 148 10.24 9.16 -10.42
C PHE A 148 9.56 9.42 -9.07
N ILE A 149 9.69 10.64 -8.57
CA ILE A 149 9.23 11.03 -7.23
C ILE A 149 8.22 12.15 -7.38
N CYS A 150 7.03 11.97 -6.82
CA CYS A 150 6.01 13.01 -6.71
C CYS A 150 5.74 13.32 -5.25
N SER A 151 5.62 14.60 -4.93
CA SER A 151 5.22 15.01 -3.58
C SER A 151 4.24 16.16 -3.60
N GLN A 152 3.36 16.18 -2.60
CA GLN A 152 2.38 17.24 -2.44
C GLN A 152 2.17 17.50 -0.95
N ASN A 153 2.37 18.75 -0.53
CA ASN A 153 1.92 19.19 0.78
C ASN A 153 0.42 19.43 0.71
N ILE A 154 -0.33 18.86 1.65
CA ILE A 154 -1.79 18.98 1.71
C ILE A 154 -2.21 19.22 3.15
N SER A 155 -3.46 19.63 3.35
CA SER A 155 -4.07 19.64 4.69
C SER A 155 -5.44 19.01 4.59
N LYS A 156 -5.48 17.68 4.63
CA LYS A 156 -6.72 16.89 4.51
C LYS A 156 -7.03 16.22 5.84
N LYS A 157 -8.18 16.55 6.43
CA LYS A 157 -8.69 15.88 7.62
C LYS A 157 -9.10 14.45 7.26
N ILE A 158 -8.76 13.48 8.11
CA ILE A 158 -9.29 12.12 8.01
C ILE A 158 -10.71 12.13 8.59
N ILE A 159 -11.69 11.76 7.78
CA ILE A 159 -13.11 11.72 8.14
C ILE A 159 -13.55 10.26 8.22
N ASN A 160 -14.40 9.92 9.19
CA ASN A 160 -14.93 8.57 9.41
C ASN A 160 -13.86 7.49 9.59
N ASP A 161 -12.68 7.88 10.07
CA ASP A 161 -11.55 6.99 10.34
C ASP A 161 -11.22 6.04 9.16
N THR A 162 -11.49 6.49 7.92
CA THR A 162 -11.32 5.68 6.71
C THR A 162 -10.39 6.36 5.71
N LEU A 163 -9.50 5.59 5.11
CA LEU A 163 -8.54 6.00 4.09
C LEU A 163 -8.75 5.15 2.84
N ASP A 164 -9.30 5.75 1.78
CA ASP A 164 -9.38 5.10 0.47
C ASP A 164 -8.14 5.45 -0.36
N ILE A 165 -7.32 4.44 -0.70
CA ILE A 165 -6.07 4.63 -1.44
C ILE A 165 -6.33 5.33 -2.79
N LYS A 166 -7.42 4.98 -3.49
CA LYS A 166 -7.78 5.64 -4.76
C LYS A 166 -8.02 7.13 -4.53
N ASP A 167 -8.78 7.49 -3.51
CA ASP A 167 -9.07 8.89 -3.21
C ASP A 167 -7.87 9.67 -2.67
N LEU A 168 -6.92 8.99 -2.02
CA LEU A 168 -5.68 9.60 -1.57
C LEU A 168 -4.77 9.93 -2.75
N PHE A 169 -4.65 9.04 -3.71
CA PHE A 169 -3.66 9.17 -4.78
C PHE A 169 -4.24 9.48 -6.16
N LYS A 170 -5.52 9.82 -6.30
CA LYS A 170 -6.07 10.47 -7.51
C LYS A 170 -5.23 11.72 -7.85
N TYR A 171 -4.33 11.58 -8.81
CA TYR A 171 -3.34 12.59 -9.17
C TYR A 171 -4.05 13.79 -9.78
N LYS A 172 -4.02 14.94 -9.10
CA LYS A 172 -4.31 16.25 -9.69
C LYS A 172 -3.04 16.78 -10.36
N GLU A 173 -3.20 17.64 -11.36
CA GLU A 173 -2.10 18.27 -12.13
C GLU A 173 -1.10 19.07 -11.27
N SER A 174 -1.47 19.45 -10.04
CA SER A 174 -0.65 20.26 -9.13
C SER A 174 0.45 19.50 -8.37
N LYS A 175 0.94 18.37 -8.87
CA LYS A 175 1.96 17.55 -8.18
C LYS A 175 3.35 17.96 -8.63
N GLU A 176 4.20 18.32 -7.66
CA GLU A 176 5.62 18.50 -7.93
C GLU A 176 6.26 17.12 -8.07
N CYS A 177 6.52 16.74 -9.32
CA CYS A 177 7.19 15.50 -9.67
C CYS A 177 8.57 15.79 -10.28
N PHE A 178 9.54 14.91 -10.02
CA PHE A 178 10.88 15.00 -10.58
C PHE A 178 11.52 13.62 -10.68
N HIS A 179 12.47 13.49 -11.60
CA HIS A 179 13.33 12.32 -11.67
C HIS A 179 14.57 12.52 -10.81
N CYS A 180 14.99 11.46 -10.11
CA CYS A 180 16.22 11.41 -9.34
C CYS A 180 17.04 10.18 -9.77
N PRO A 181 18.36 10.28 -9.99
CA PRO A 181 19.20 9.12 -10.31
C PRO A 181 19.15 8.05 -9.21
N ASN A 182 19.20 6.77 -9.60
CA ASN A 182 19.11 5.65 -8.65
C ASN A 182 20.28 5.54 -7.68
N LYS A 183 21.40 6.23 -7.94
CA LYS A 183 22.55 6.28 -7.01
C LYS A 183 22.25 7.04 -5.72
N TYR A 184 21.23 7.90 -5.72
CA TYR A 184 20.81 8.66 -4.53
C TYR A 184 19.69 7.92 -3.82
N SER A 185 19.74 7.93 -2.49
CA SER A 185 18.62 7.53 -1.66
C SER A 185 17.45 8.51 -1.79
N LEU A 186 16.26 8.06 -1.43
CA LEU A 186 15.04 8.87 -1.49
C LEU A 186 15.15 10.16 -0.65
N ASP A 187 15.75 10.09 0.52
CA ASP A 187 15.92 11.24 1.42
C ASP A 187 16.91 12.26 0.82
N GLU A 188 18.00 11.79 0.21
CA GLU A 188 18.95 12.65 -0.53
C GLU A 188 18.28 13.34 -1.71
N CYS A 189 17.50 12.60 -2.52
CA CYS A 189 16.73 13.17 -3.63
C CYS A 189 15.85 14.34 -3.18
N ILE A 190 15.14 14.18 -2.05
CA ILE A 190 14.26 15.21 -1.51
C ILE A 190 15.07 16.42 -1.02
N ILE A 191 16.18 16.20 -0.32
CA ILE A 191 17.06 17.29 0.17
C ILE A 191 17.61 18.09 -1.02
N MET A 192 18.15 17.41 -2.03
CA MET A 192 18.68 18.05 -3.23
C MET A 192 17.60 18.82 -3.99
N LYS A 193 16.40 18.24 -4.17
CA LYS A 193 15.28 18.93 -4.82
C LYS A 193 14.86 20.20 -4.07
N ASN A 194 14.76 20.14 -2.74
CA ASN A 194 14.34 21.27 -1.91
C ASN A 194 15.39 22.38 -1.85
N SER A 195 16.67 22.03 -2.03
CA SER A 195 17.79 22.98 -2.10
C SER A 195 18.10 23.44 -3.52
N ASN A 196 17.29 23.06 -4.52
CA ASN A 196 17.52 23.33 -5.94
C ASN A 196 18.91 22.89 -6.45
N GLN A 197 19.48 21.85 -5.86
CA GLN A 197 20.74 21.27 -6.32
C GLN A 197 20.51 20.44 -7.58
N LYS A 198 21.46 20.50 -8.52
CA LYS A 198 21.43 19.69 -9.74
C LYS A 198 21.86 18.26 -9.44
N PHE A 199 21.10 17.29 -9.94
CA PHE A 199 21.51 15.90 -9.91
C PHE A 199 22.64 15.65 -10.90
N LYS A 200 23.62 14.83 -10.48
CA LYS A 200 24.59 14.25 -11.40
C LYS A 200 24.04 12.93 -11.93
N TRP A 201 24.01 12.75 -13.24
CA TRP A 201 23.36 11.60 -13.90
C TRP A 201 24.33 10.49 -14.32
N ASP A 202 25.63 10.72 -14.15
CA ASP A 202 26.76 9.83 -14.42
C ASP A 202 26.86 8.61 -13.49
#